data_AF-A0A6G1KJC6-F1
#
_entry.id   AF-A0A6G1KJC6-F1
#
_cell.length_a   1.000
_cell.length_b   1.000
_cell.length_c   1.000
_cell.angle_alpha   90.00
_cell.angle_beta   90.00
_cell.angle_gamma   90.00
#
_symmetry.space_group_name_H-M   'P 1'
#
loop_
_entity.id
_entity.type
_entity.pdbx_description
1 polymer ?
#
loop_
_entity_poly.entity_id
_entity_poly.type
_entity_poly.pdbx_seq_one_letter_code
_entity_poly.pdbx_strand_id
1 'polypeptide(L)'
;MFAVLSLITALASTAIALPAPALEARDSWGGSVSLGPTKSSIISAVTTLTPGVAPSTQGGELFLWPGISNGTGDLIQTTLEQWPDNSWCGAVAGEWCVRASLFGSFGQLDGPYSLVKGDDQVKIVYTRGEAVSGGWTRTQNVTNAVTGASLSTFSHMSGPMTGWGTGTECDDGCTGTINEQTYANTVITLEAADTTFGDTIATAAGATYTGLSSSEGGKVWTIATIKVPAIRSS
;
A
#
# COMPACT_ATOMS: atom_id res chain seq x y z
N MET A 1 85.51 17.37 -23.35
CA MET A 1 84.73 16.72 -22.28
C MET A 1 83.62 17.68 -21.88
N PHE A 2 82.44 17.56 -22.47
CA PHE A 2 81.23 18.29 -22.09
C PHE A 2 80.07 17.29 -22.17
N ALA A 3 79.42 17.04 -21.04
CA ALA A 3 78.33 16.09 -20.90
C ALA A 3 77.00 16.78 -21.23
N VAL A 4 76.19 16.14 -22.07
CA VAL A 4 74.81 16.54 -22.38
C VAL A 4 73.89 15.82 -21.40
N LEU A 5 73.11 16.59 -20.64
CA LEU A 5 72.14 16.10 -19.66
C LEU A 5 70.79 15.90 -20.37
N SER A 6 70.35 14.64 -20.57
CA SER A 6 68.99 14.32 -21.04
C SER A 6 68.03 14.25 -19.85
N LEU A 7 67.03 15.13 -19.84
CA LEU A 7 65.92 15.13 -18.90
C LEU A 7 64.80 14.23 -19.45
N ILE A 8 64.49 13.12 -18.77
CA ILE A 8 63.32 12.28 -19.07
C ILE A 8 62.19 12.75 -18.16
N THR A 9 61.17 13.37 -18.74
CA THR A 9 59.90 13.69 -18.07
C THR A 9 58.98 12.48 -18.08
N ALA A 10 58.73 11.88 -16.92
CA ALA A 10 57.69 10.87 -16.75
C ALA A 10 56.32 11.55 -16.59
N LEU A 11 55.41 11.35 -17.55
CA LEU A 11 54.00 11.70 -17.39
C LEU A 11 53.33 10.63 -16.52
N ALA A 12 52.93 11.01 -15.30
CA ALA A 12 52.03 10.21 -14.48
C ALA A 12 50.59 10.44 -14.97
N SER A 13 49.98 9.43 -15.60
CA SER A 13 48.56 9.44 -15.91
C SER A 13 47.75 9.16 -14.64
N THR A 14 47.10 10.18 -14.11
CA THR A 14 46.06 10.03 -13.08
C THR A 14 44.78 9.52 -13.74
N ALA A 15 44.44 8.25 -13.51
CA ALA A 15 43.13 7.72 -13.87
C ALA A 15 42.06 8.34 -12.96
N ILE A 16 41.17 9.14 -13.54
CA ILE A 16 39.99 9.67 -12.85
C ILE A 16 39.01 8.50 -12.69
N ALA A 17 38.86 7.98 -11.48
CA ALA A 17 37.81 7.03 -11.16
C ALA A 17 36.46 7.77 -11.21
N LEU A 18 35.66 7.47 -12.23
CA LEU A 18 34.26 7.88 -12.28
C LEU A 18 33.51 7.16 -11.15
N PRO A 19 32.70 7.85 -10.33
CA PRO A 19 31.86 7.19 -9.34
C PRO A 19 30.91 6.23 -10.07
N ALA A 20 30.88 4.97 -9.62
CA ALA A 20 29.86 4.04 -10.06
C ALA A 20 28.48 4.63 -9.73
N PRO A 21 27.49 4.55 -10.64
CA PRO A 21 26.13 4.95 -10.30
C PRO A 21 25.70 4.14 -9.07
N ALA A 22 25.20 4.81 -8.04
CA ALA A 22 24.57 4.13 -6.92
C ALA A 22 23.44 3.25 -7.50
N LEU A 23 23.47 1.95 -7.20
CA LEU A 23 22.31 1.10 -7.45
C LEU A 23 21.21 1.62 -6.52
N GLU A 24 20.21 2.28 -7.07
CA GLU A 24 18.96 2.57 -6.34
C GLU A 24 18.42 1.25 -5.78
N ALA A 25 18.08 1.23 -4.50
CA ALA A 25 17.51 0.05 -3.87
C ALA A 25 16.15 -0.23 -4.53
N ARG A 26 15.94 -1.45 -5.02
CA ARG A 26 14.73 -1.79 -5.78
C ARG A 26 13.54 -1.95 -4.84
N ASP A 27 12.39 -1.42 -5.27
CA ASP A 27 11.09 -1.71 -4.64
C ASP A 27 10.85 -3.21 -4.56
N SER A 28 10.32 -3.65 -3.43
CA SER A 28 10.00 -5.03 -3.15
C SER A 28 8.59 -5.19 -2.63
N TRP A 29 7.98 -6.33 -2.94
CA TRP A 29 6.58 -6.60 -2.67
C TRP A 29 6.45 -7.77 -1.70
N GLY A 30 5.63 -7.58 -0.67
CA GLY A 30 5.26 -8.63 0.28
C GLY A 30 4.05 -9.43 -0.16
N GLY A 31 3.44 -10.11 0.82
CA GLY A 31 2.20 -10.86 0.59
C GLY A 31 1.05 -9.95 0.18
N SER A 32 0.19 -10.47 -0.69
CA SER A 32 -0.99 -9.74 -1.17
C SER A 32 -2.17 -10.66 -1.43
N VAL A 33 -3.38 -10.11 -1.32
CA VAL A 33 -4.62 -10.74 -1.77
C VAL A 33 -5.41 -9.72 -2.57
N SER A 34 -5.91 -10.11 -3.74
CA SER A 34 -6.70 -9.23 -4.60
C SER A 34 -7.87 -9.95 -5.25
N LEU A 35 -8.88 -9.17 -5.60
CA LEU A 35 -10.06 -9.57 -6.37
C LEU A 35 -10.26 -8.55 -7.48
N GLY A 36 -10.47 -9.05 -8.70
CA GLY A 36 -10.89 -8.28 -9.85
C GLY A 36 -10.03 -8.46 -11.10
N PRO A 37 -10.42 -7.78 -12.19
CA PRO A 37 -11.55 -6.85 -12.26
C PRO A 37 -12.93 -7.55 -12.21
N THR A 38 -13.91 -6.94 -11.54
CA THR A 38 -15.32 -7.29 -11.72
C THR A 38 -15.85 -6.79 -13.07
N LYS A 39 -16.90 -7.42 -13.60
CA LYS A 39 -17.74 -6.94 -14.71
C LYS A 39 -18.66 -5.77 -14.32
N SER A 40 -18.68 -5.41 -13.04
CA SER A 40 -19.50 -4.37 -12.42
C SER A 40 -18.63 -3.23 -11.88
N SER A 41 -19.15 -2.42 -10.96
CA SER A 41 -18.40 -1.39 -10.23
C SER A 41 -18.54 -1.61 -8.73
N ILE A 42 -17.45 -1.49 -7.98
CA ILE A 42 -17.44 -1.52 -6.53
C ILE A 42 -18.05 -0.20 -6.03
N ILE A 43 -19.13 -0.30 -5.27
CA ILE A 43 -19.83 0.84 -4.67
C ILE A 43 -19.52 1.01 -3.19
N SER A 44 -19.13 -0.08 -2.53
CA SER A 44 -18.68 -0.08 -1.15
C SER A 44 -17.64 -1.18 -0.96
N ALA A 45 -16.60 -0.90 -0.19
CA ALA A 45 -15.69 -1.91 0.31
C ALA A 45 -15.31 -1.57 1.75
N VAL A 46 -15.42 -2.56 2.64
CA VAL A 46 -15.11 -2.43 4.06
C VAL A 46 -14.10 -3.50 4.43
N THR A 47 -13.11 -3.17 5.26
CA THR A 47 -12.22 -4.15 5.88
C THR A 47 -11.70 -3.62 7.20
N THR A 48 -11.35 -4.51 8.14
CA THR A 48 -10.67 -4.14 9.38
C THR A 48 -9.26 -4.71 9.38
N LEU A 49 -8.25 -3.85 9.42
CA LEU A 49 -6.84 -4.21 9.48
C LEU A 49 -6.34 -4.18 10.94
N THR A 50 -5.69 -5.25 11.36
CA THR A 50 -4.77 -5.27 12.51
C THR A 50 -3.35 -5.42 11.97
N PRO A 51 -2.52 -4.35 12.02
CA PRO A 51 -1.26 -4.31 11.27
C PRO A 51 -0.12 -5.10 11.91
N GLY A 52 -0.21 -5.38 13.22
CA GLY A 52 0.93 -5.85 14.00
C GLY A 52 1.92 -4.72 14.27
N VAL A 53 2.93 -4.99 15.10
CA VAL A 53 3.92 -3.98 15.50
C VAL A 53 4.75 -3.56 14.29
N ALA A 54 4.94 -2.25 14.10
CA ALA A 54 5.79 -1.72 13.05
C ALA A 54 7.27 -2.04 13.34
N PRO A 55 8.14 -2.19 12.31
CA PRO A 55 9.58 -2.23 12.54
C PRO A 55 10.05 -1.00 13.33
N SER A 56 10.99 -1.19 14.28
CA SER A 56 11.47 -0.11 15.13
C SER A 56 12.33 0.93 14.40
N THR A 57 12.89 0.54 13.26
CA THR A 57 13.78 1.32 12.42
C THR A 57 13.55 0.93 10.97
N GLN A 58 13.90 1.83 10.08
CA GLN A 58 13.58 1.69 8.68
C GLN A 58 14.61 2.34 7.77
N GLY A 59 14.92 1.65 6.67
CA GLY A 59 15.83 2.11 5.63
C GLY A 59 15.16 2.89 4.50
N GLY A 60 13.87 2.63 4.24
CA GLY A 60 13.08 3.22 3.15
C GLY A 60 11.59 3.36 3.52
N GLU A 61 10.66 3.28 2.59
CA GLU A 61 9.24 3.50 2.90
C GLU A 61 8.49 2.16 2.90
N LEU A 62 7.95 1.76 4.06
CA LEU A 62 7.16 0.54 4.21
C LEU A 62 5.67 0.88 4.28
N PHE A 63 4.88 0.23 3.45
CA PHE A 63 3.45 0.45 3.34
C PHE A 63 2.67 -0.84 3.57
N LEU A 64 1.61 -0.75 4.37
CA LEU A 64 0.51 -1.70 4.36
C LEU A 64 -0.69 -1.00 3.75
N TRP A 65 -1.37 -1.64 2.81
CA TRP A 65 -2.58 -1.07 2.22
C TRP A 65 -3.66 -2.11 2.05
N PRO A 66 -4.92 -1.71 2.14
CA PRO A 66 -5.91 -2.12 1.19
C PRO A 66 -6.29 -0.95 0.27
N GLY A 67 -6.94 -1.26 -0.84
CA GLY A 67 -7.44 -0.26 -1.76
C GLY A 67 -8.40 -0.82 -2.80
N ILE A 68 -9.04 0.10 -3.53
CA ILE A 68 -9.84 -0.18 -4.72
C ILE A 68 -9.23 0.53 -5.92
N SER A 69 -9.19 -0.14 -7.06
CA SER A 69 -8.58 0.39 -8.28
C SER A 69 -9.53 0.34 -9.48
N ASN A 70 -9.30 1.22 -10.45
CA ASN A 70 -10.03 1.25 -11.71
C ASN A 70 -9.30 0.50 -12.85
N GLY A 71 -8.10 -0.03 -12.58
CA GLY A 71 -7.26 -0.70 -13.58
C GLY A 71 -6.65 0.23 -14.64
N THR A 72 -6.91 1.53 -14.58
CA THR A 72 -6.45 2.54 -15.54
C THR A 72 -5.54 3.61 -14.94
N GLY A 73 -5.24 3.53 -13.64
CA GLY A 73 -4.23 4.36 -12.97
C GLY A 73 -4.62 4.86 -11.59
N ASP A 74 -5.91 4.95 -11.26
CA ASP A 74 -6.31 5.40 -9.92
C ASP A 74 -6.35 4.23 -8.95
N LEU A 75 -5.71 4.42 -7.80
CA LEU A 75 -5.73 3.54 -6.64
C LEU A 75 -6.16 4.34 -5.42
N ILE A 76 -7.40 4.12 -4.99
CA ILE A 76 -7.96 4.68 -3.76
C ILE A 76 -7.61 3.72 -2.64
N GLN A 77 -6.76 4.15 -1.72
CA GLN A 77 -6.15 3.27 -0.74
C GLN A 77 -6.01 3.93 0.62
N THR A 78 -5.94 3.10 1.65
CA THR A 78 -5.54 3.56 2.98
C THR A 78 -4.21 2.93 3.28
N THR A 79 -3.21 3.75 3.56
CA THR A 79 -1.86 3.30 3.86
C THR A 79 -1.61 3.37 5.35
N LEU A 80 -0.98 2.33 5.89
CA LEU A 80 -0.27 2.39 7.16
C LEU A 80 1.22 2.35 6.83
N GLU A 81 1.93 3.34 7.32
CA GLU A 81 3.24 3.69 6.83
C GLU A 81 4.25 3.70 7.97
N GLN A 82 5.43 3.21 7.65
CA GLN A 82 6.58 3.35 8.50
C GLN A 82 7.76 3.74 7.60
N TRP A 83 8.32 4.92 7.88
CA TRP A 83 9.42 5.55 7.16
C TRP A 83 10.66 5.71 8.05
N PRO A 84 11.82 6.16 7.53
CA PRO A 84 12.97 6.49 8.37
C PRO A 84 12.67 7.63 9.36
N ASP A 85 11.81 8.57 8.96
CA ASP A 85 11.24 9.62 9.84
C ASP A 85 9.71 9.60 9.81
N ASN A 86 9.10 9.41 10.99
CA ASN A 86 7.63 9.40 11.18
C ASN A 86 7.14 10.61 11.99
N SER A 87 7.99 11.63 12.18
CA SER A 87 7.65 12.85 12.93
C SER A 87 6.43 13.58 12.37
N TRP A 88 6.12 13.38 11.08
CA TRP A 88 4.96 13.92 10.39
C TRP A 88 3.63 13.46 10.97
N CYS A 89 3.52 12.24 11.50
CA CYS A 89 2.31 11.77 12.20
C CYS A 89 2.49 11.64 13.72
N GLY A 90 3.72 11.77 14.21
CA GLY A 90 4.09 11.62 15.62
C GLY A 90 4.26 10.17 16.09
N ALA A 91 4.31 9.20 15.17
CA ALA A 91 4.55 7.80 15.53
C ALA A 91 5.98 7.59 16.05
N VAL A 92 6.11 6.76 17.09
CA VAL A 92 7.39 6.31 17.60
C VAL A 92 7.67 4.84 17.22
N ALA A 93 8.80 4.30 17.67
CA ALA A 93 9.18 2.93 17.36
C ALA A 93 8.07 1.92 17.72
N GLY A 94 7.68 1.08 16.75
CA GLY A 94 6.62 0.09 16.90
C GLY A 94 5.23 0.57 16.48
N GLU A 95 5.06 1.84 16.13
CA GLU A 95 3.79 2.45 15.73
C GLU A 95 3.78 2.78 14.23
N TRP A 96 2.58 2.91 13.68
CA TRP A 96 2.31 3.21 12.28
C TRP A 96 1.72 4.62 12.12
N CYS A 97 2.00 5.25 11.00
CA CYS A 97 1.24 6.40 10.53
C CYS A 97 0.15 5.95 9.57
N VAL A 98 -1.12 6.30 9.80
CA VAL A 98 -2.23 5.97 8.89
C VAL A 98 -2.72 7.18 8.13
N ARG A 99 -3.01 7.03 6.84
CA ARG A 99 -3.74 8.03 6.05
C ARG A 99 -4.58 7.38 4.94
N ALA A 100 -5.74 7.97 4.67
CA ALA A 100 -6.52 7.72 3.47
C ALA A 100 -5.91 8.50 2.31
N SER A 101 -5.85 7.90 1.13
CA SER A 101 -5.14 8.50 0.02
C SER A 101 -5.56 7.99 -1.37
N LEU A 102 -5.17 8.72 -2.39
CA LEU A 102 -5.41 8.39 -3.78
C LEU A 102 -4.11 8.57 -4.56
N PHE A 103 -3.66 7.49 -5.17
CA PHE A 103 -2.60 7.51 -6.16
C PHE A 103 -3.19 7.53 -7.57
N GLY A 104 -2.59 8.30 -8.48
CA GLY A 104 -2.99 8.34 -9.88
C GLY A 104 -1.98 9.07 -10.75
N SER A 105 -2.37 9.42 -11.98
CA SER A 105 -1.49 10.16 -12.91
C SER A 105 -1.09 11.56 -12.41
N PHE A 106 -1.81 12.08 -11.41
CA PHE A 106 -1.53 13.33 -10.70
C PHE A 106 -0.57 13.14 -9.51
N GLY A 107 -0.06 11.93 -9.28
CA GLY A 107 0.74 11.57 -8.13
C GLY A 107 -0.11 11.17 -6.92
N GLN A 108 0.44 11.38 -5.73
CA GLN A 108 -0.15 11.01 -4.46
C GLN A 108 -0.98 12.18 -3.88
N LEU A 109 -2.23 11.92 -3.50
CA LEU A 109 -3.08 12.85 -2.77
C LEU A 109 -3.52 12.23 -1.45
N ASP A 110 -3.35 12.97 -0.35
CA ASP A 110 -3.55 12.44 0.99
C ASP A 110 -4.61 13.20 1.80
N GLY A 111 -5.32 12.47 2.65
CA GLY A 111 -6.12 13.03 3.72
C GLY A 111 -5.31 13.30 4.99
N PRO A 112 -5.97 13.78 6.07
CA PRO A 112 -5.34 13.92 7.38
C PRO A 112 -4.80 12.57 7.88
N TYR A 113 -3.71 12.60 8.63
CA TYR A 113 -3.09 11.40 9.18
C TYR A 113 -3.39 11.21 10.66
N SER A 114 -3.13 10.01 11.16
CA SER A 114 -3.14 9.68 12.60
C SER A 114 -2.09 8.65 12.96
N LEU A 115 -1.82 8.55 14.26
CA LEU A 115 -1.10 7.45 14.87
C LEU A 115 -1.96 6.17 14.93
N VAL A 116 -1.35 5.01 14.68
CA VAL A 116 -1.95 3.69 14.88
C VAL A 116 -0.96 2.75 15.58
N LYS A 117 -1.43 1.98 16.56
CA LYS A 117 -0.63 0.94 17.23
C LYS A 117 -0.81 -0.42 16.59
N GLY A 118 0.12 -1.34 16.86
CA GLY A 118 0.13 -2.66 16.23
C GLY A 118 -1.09 -3.54 16.53
N ASP A 119 -1.75 -3.33 17.67
CA ASP A 119 -2.95 -4.05 18.11
C ASP A 119 -4.26 -3.30 17.82
N ASP A 120 -4.18 -2.09 17.27
CA ASP A 120 -5.38 -1.36 16.86
C ASP A 120 -6.12 -2.10 15.74
N GLN A 121 -7.44 -1.98 15.77
CA GLN A 121 -8.31 -2.47 14.70
C GLN A 121 -8.69 -1.30 13.81
N VAL A 122 -8.00 -1.13 12.69
CA VAL A 122 -8.23 -0.03 11.75
C VAL A 122 -9.33 -0.44 10.78
N LYS A 123 -10.56 0.05 11.01
CA LYS A 123 -11.69 -0.13 10.10
C LYS A 123 -11.60 0.90 8.97
N ILE A 124 -11.55 0.38 7.76
CA ILE A 124 -11.40 1.14 6.52
C ILE A 124 -12.67 0.94 5.69
N VAL A 125 -13.29 2.04 5.29
CA VAL A 125 -14.54 2.05 4.54
C VAL A 125 -14.38 2.92 3.30
N TYR A 126 -14.49 2.31 2.12
CA TYR A 126 -14.57 2.98 0.84
C TYR A 126 -16.03 3.03 0.38
N THR A 127 -16.52 4.20 -0.02
CA THR A 127 -17.89 4.36 -0.53
C THR A 127 -17.93 5.21 -1.79
N ARG A 128 -18.83 4.84 -2.70
CA ARG A 128 -19.22 5.66 -3.85
C ARG A 128 -20.35 6.60 -3.44
N GLY A 129 -20.11 7.89 -3.56
CA GLY A 129 -21.11 8.94 -3.41
C GLY A 129 -21.87 9.18 -4.71
N GLU A 130 -22.42 10.38 -4.82
CA GLU A 130 -23.22 10.80 -5.98
C GLU A 130 -22.38 10.88 -7.26
N ALA A 131 -23.07 10.70 -8.39
CA ALA A 131 -22.48 10.91 -9.70
C ALA A 131 -22.14 12.40 -9.88
N VAL A 132 -20.95 12.67 -10.39
CA VAL A 132 -20.47 14.01 -10.74
C VAL A 132 -19.93 13.97 -12.17
N SER A 133 -19.72 15.13 -12.78
CA SER A 133 -19.12 15.20 -14.12
C SER A 133 -17.75 14.53 -14.11
N GLY A 134 -17.60 13.39 -14.79
CA GLY A 134 -16.36 12.62 -14.85
C GLY A 134 -16.31 11.35 -13.99
N GLY A 135 -17.33 11.05 -13.17
CA GLY A 135 -17.39 9.80 -12.41
C GLY A 135 -18.25 9.91 -11.16
N TRP A 136 -17.70 9.47 -10.03
CA TRP A 136 -18.36 9.55 -8.73
C TRP A 136 -17.40 10.10 -7.69
N THR A 137 -17.94 10.81 -6.70
CA THR A 137 -17.19 11.08 -5.48
C THR A 137 -16.88 9.75 -4.80
N ARG A 138 -15.62 9.51 -4.49
CA ARG A 138 -15.16 8.34 -3.74
C ARG A 138 -14.65 8.80 -2.40
N THR A 139 -15.26 8.28 -1.33
CA THR A 139 -14.93 8.65 0.04
C THR A 139 -14.30 7.47 0.74
N GLN A 140 -13.29 7.76 1.54
CA GLN A 140 -12.63 6.84 2.44
C GLN A 140 -12.85 7.34 3.86
N ASN A 141 -13.29 6.47 4.76
CA ASN A 141 -13.35 6.74 6.18
C ASN A 141 -12.56 5.68 6.93
N VAL A 142 -11.58 6.12 7.71
CA VAL A 142 -10.67 5.28 8.46
C VAL A 142 -10.87 5.57 9.94
N THR A 143 -11.19 4.53 10.70
CA THR A 143 -11.55 4.64 12.11
C THR A 143 -10.92 3.53 12.92
N ASN A 144 -10.68 3.76 14.20
CA ASN A 144 -10.42 2.67 15.12
C ASN A 144 -11.74 1.96 15.44
N ALA A 145 -11.85 0.67 15.10
CA ALA A 145 -13.06 -0.12 15.21
C ALA A 145 -13.52 -0.34 16.66
N VAL A 146 -12.59 -0.25 17.63
CA VAL A 146 -12.87 -0.46 19.05
C VAL A 146 -13.27 0.85 19.71
N THR A 147 -12.52 1.93 19.48
CA THR A 147 -12.74 3.21 20.16
C THR A 147 -13.70 4.13 19.41
N GLY A 148 -13.90 3.91 18.11
CA GLY A 148 -14.66 4.79 17.23
C GLY A 148 -13.91 6.06 16.83
N ALA A 149 -12.65 6.23 17.21
CA ALA A 149 -11.85 7.40 16.86
C ALA A 149 -11.68 7.50 15.34
N SER A 150 -11.88 8.71 14.79
CA SER A 150 -11.54 9.01 13.40
C SER A 150 -10.03 9.09 13.25
N LEU A 151 -9.47 8.30 12.34
CA LEU A 151 -8.04 8.23 12.07
C LEU A 151 -7.67 8.98 10.78
N SER A 152 -8.50 8.86 9.75
CA SER A 152 -8.32 9.58 8.49
C SER A 152 -9.61 9.61 7.69
N THR A 153 -9.72 10.57 6.80
CA THR A 153 -10.78 10.62 5.78
C THR A 153 -10.25 11.31 4.53
N PHE A 154 -10.69 10.85 3.37
CA PHE A 154 -10.33 11.48 2.10
C PHE A 154 -11.48 11.32 1.12
N SER A 155 -11.75 12.34 0.31
CA SER A 155 -12.75 12.27 -0.74
C SER A 155 -12.24 12.90 -2.02
N HIS A 156 -12.35 12.17 -3.11
CA HIS A 156 -11.95 12.65 -4.43
C HIS A 156 -12.81 12.00 -5.51
N MET A 157 -12.95 12.67 -6.65
CA MET A 157 -13.64 12.11 -7.79
C MET A 157 -12.78 11.03 -8.45
N SER A 158 -13.38 9.88 -8.79
CA SER A 158 -12.73 8.91 -9.67
C SER A 158 -13.76 8.07 -10.43
N GLY A 159 -13.28 7.32 -11.42
CA GLY A 159 -14.08 6.46 -12.29
C GLY A 159 -14.66 5.22 -11.60
N PRO A 160 -15.17 4.25 -12.39
CA PRO A 160 -15.63 2.97 -11.86
C PRO A 160 -14.45 2.21 -11.25
N MET A 161 -14.66 1.64 -10.06
CA MET A 161 -13.65 0.85 -9.35
C MET A 161 -13.98 -0.62 -9.59
N THR A 162 -13.04 -1.40 -10.10
CA THR A 162 -13.30 -2.77 -10.56
C THR A 162 -12.45 -3.80 -9.82
N GLY A 163 -11.36 -3.36 -9.20
CA GLY A 163 -10.51 -4.20 -8.35
C GLY A 163 -10.57 -3.79 -6.89
N TRP A 164 -10.40 -4.75 -6.00
CA TRP A 164 -10.07 -4.57 -4.59
C TRP A 164 -8.82 -5.38 -4.28
N GLY A 165 -7.95 -4.88 -3.43
CA GLY A 165 -6.81 -5.67 -2.98
C GLY A 165 -6.17 -5.13 -1.73
N THR A 166 -5.21 -5.89 -1.24
CA THR A 166 -4.34 -5.55 -0.13
C THR A 166 -2.95 -6.11 -0.34
N GLY A 167 -1.94 -5.43 0.20
CA GLY A 167 -0.57 -5.91 0.18
C GLY A 167 0.35 -5.17 1.13
N THR A 168 1.60 -5.63 1.13
CA THR A 168 2.75 -4.92 1.71
C THR A 168 3.68 -4.49 0.59
N GLU A 169 4.11 -3.24 0.63
CA GLU A 169 5.01 -2.62 -0.34
C GLU A 169 6.18 -1.99 0.41
N CYS A 170 7.35 -2.07 -0.19
CA CYS A 170 8.61 -1.75 0.46
C CYS A 170 9.53 -1.06 -0.54
N ASP A 171 9.60 0.25 -0.40
CA ASP A 171 10.26 1.15 -1.35
C ASP A 171 11.59 1.62 -0.77
N ASP A 172 12.51 2.05 -1.65
CA ASP A 172 13.78 2.65 -1.27
C ASP A 172 14.62 1.81 -0.28
N GLY A 173 14.59 0.49 -0.44
CA GLY A 173 15.38 -0.43 0.39
C GLY A 173 14.86 -0.56 1.82
N CYS A 174 13.55 -0.46 2.00
CA CYS A 174 12.93 -0.65 3.28
C CYS A 174 13.27 -2.02 3.93
N THR A 175 13.24 -2.07 5.27
CA THR A 175 13.14 -3.28 6.06
C THR A 175 11.67 -3.68 6.14
N GLY A 176 11.40 -4.92 5.73
CA GLY A 176 10.06 -5.49 5.69
C GLY A 176 9.36 -5.60 7.05
N THR A 177 8.11 -6.04 7.02
CA THR A 177 7.29 -6.25 8.22
C THR A 177 7.86 -7.34 9.13
N ILE A 178 7.76 -7.13 10.44
CA ILE A 178 8.21 -8.10 11.46
C ILE A 178 7.08 -9.00 11.99
N ASN A 179 5.82 -8.56 11.82
CA ASN A 179 4.62 -9.26 12.24
C ASN A 179 3.78 -9.69 11.03
N GLU A 180 2.86 -10.64 11.24
CA GLU A 180 1.75 -10.92 10.32
C GLU A 180 0.72 -9.79 10.39
N GLN A 181 0.18 -9.37 9.25
CA GLN A 181 -0.97 -8.46 9.17
C GLN A 181 -2.23 -9.29 9.00
N THR A 182 -3.31 -8.90 9.69
CA THR A 182 -4.63 -9.54 9.53
C THR A 182 -5.64 -8.53 9.01
N TYR A 183 -6.37 -8.90 7.96
CA TYR A 183 -7.55 -8.17 7.50
C TYR A 183 -8.77 -9.04 7.76
N ALA A 184 -9.72 -8.54 8.52
CA ALA A 184 -10.91 -9.26 8.93
C ALA A 184 -12.18 -8.59 8.38
N ASN A 185 -13.21 -9.42 8.15
CA ASN A 185 -14.54 -8.99 7.75
C ASN A 185 -14.51 -8.08 6.51
N THR A 186 -13.74 -8.48 5.50
CA THR A 186 -13.73 -7.77 4.23
C THR A 186 -15.07 -7.98 3.54
N VAL A 187 -15.76 -6.90 3.19
CA VAL A 187 -17.05 -6.93 2.47
C VAL A 187 -16.96 -5.99 1.28
N ILE A 188 -17.22 -6.49 0.09
CA ILE A 188 -17.21 -5.75 -1.17
C ILE A 188 -18.62 -5.80 -1.76
N THR A 189 -19.23 -4.64 -1.95
CA THR A 189 -20.53 -4.50 -2.60
C THR A 189 -20.35 -3.96 -4.01
N LEU A 190 -20.88 -4.68 -4.98
CA LEU A 190 -20.93 -4.32 -6.38
C LEU A 190 -22.23 -3.58 -6.71
N GLU A 191 -22.21 -2.78 -7.78
CA GLU A 191 -23.39 -2.06 -8.28
C GLU A 191 -24.43 -3.03 -8.84
N ALA A 192 -24.02 -3.85 -9.81
CA ALA A 192 -24.72 -5.00 -10.34
C ALA A 192 -24.02 -6.30 -9.90
N ALA A 193 -24.80 -7.39 -9.85
CA ALA A 193 -24.27 -8.71 -9.52
C ALA A 193 -23.25 -9.20 -10.56
N ASP A 194 -22.18 -9.81 -10.08
CA ASP A 194 -21.17 -10.51 -10.88
C ASP A 194 -20.81 -11.80 -10.16
N THR A 195 -21.43 -12.92 -10.57
CA THR A 195 -21.21 -14.23 -9.95
C THR A 195 -19.81 -14.79 -10.17
N THR A 196 -19.04 -14.20 -11.09
CA THR A 196 -17.67 -14.65 -11.42
C THR A 196 -16.59 -13.82 -10.75
N PHE A 197 -16.94 -12.79 -9.96
CA PHE A 197 -15.94 -11.94 -9.32
C PHE A 197 -15.04 -12.71 -8.36
N GLY A 198 -15.58 -13.65 -7.57
CA GLY A 198 -14.79 -14.50 -6.68
C GLY A 198 -13.76 -15.39 -7.38
N ASP A 199 -14.01 -15.77 -8.64
CA ASP A 199 -13.09 -16.60 -9.43
C ASP A 199 -11.79 -15.84 -9.78
N THR A 200 -11.78 -14.52 -9.61
CA THR A 200 -10.63 -13.66 -9.87
C THR A 200 -9.66 -13.57 -8.69
N ILE A 201 -9.96 -14.22 -7.55
CA ILE A 201 -9.12 -14.07 -6.36
C ILE A 201 -7.70 -14.57 -6.62
N ALA A 202 -6.73 -13.72 -6.28
CA ALA A 202 -5.31 -14.02 -6.41
C ALA A 202 -4.58 -13.76 -5.10
N THR A 203 -3.52 -14.53 -4.86
CA THR A 203 -2.65 -14.40 -3.69
C THR A 203 -1.19 -14.44 -4.11
N ALA A 204 -0.34 -13.68 -3.44
CA ALA A 204 1.11 -13.72 -3.66
C ALA A 204 1.89 -13.79 -2.34
N ALA A 205 3.17 -14.19 -2.44
CA ALA A 205 4.17 -14.16 -1.36
C ALA A 205 3.67 -14.69 0.00
N GLY A 206 2.96 -15.82 -0.03
CA GLY A 206 2.51 -16.53 1.17
C GLY A 206 1.29 -15.93 1.88
N ALA A 207 0.68 -14.88 1.34
CA ALA A 207 -0.60 -14.40 1.83
C ALA A 207 -1.69 -15.46 1.63
N THR A 208 -2.61 -15.53 2.59
CA THR A 208 -3.73 -16.50 2.58
C THR A 208 -5.03 -15.80 2.89
N TYR A 209 -6.15 -16.42 2.49
CA TYR A 209 -7.49 -15.97 2.85
C TYR A 209 -8.38 -17.16 3.21
N THR A 210 -9.44 -16.89 3.95
CA THR A 210 -10.47 -17.88 4.30
C THR A 210 -11.86 -17.25 4.21
N GLY A 211 -12.88 -18.09 3.97
CA GLY A 211 -14.27 -17.66 3.98
C GLY A 211 -14.65 -16.73 2.84
N LEU A 212 -14.01 -16.85 1.66
CA LEU A 212 -14.51 -16.19 0.45
C LEU A 212 -15.91 -16.73 0.14
N SER A 213 -16.90 -15.84 0.08
CA SER A 213 -18.27 -16.21 -0.28
C SER A 213 -19.01 -15.05 -0.93
N SER A 214 -20.15 -15.34 -1.56
CA SER A 214 -21.02 -14.33 -2.15
C SER A 214 -22.45 -14.45 -1.64
N SER A 215 -23.15 -13.32 -1.55
CA SER A 215 -24.59 -13.23 -1.33
C SER A 215 -25.24 -12.30 -2.35
N GLU A 216 -26.57 -12.16 -2.28
CA GLU A 216 -27.36 -11.30 -3.18
C GLU A 216 -27.10 -11.60 -4.67
N GLY A 217 -26.93 -12.88 -5.02
CA GLY A 217 -26.70 -13.31 -6.39
C GLY A 217 -25.34 -12.91 -6.97
N GLY A 218 -24.34 -12.64 -6.14
CA GLY A 218 -23.01 -12.19 -6.58
C GLY A 218 -22.83 -10.67 -6.54
N LYS A 219 -23.73 -9.96 -5.86
CA LYS A 219 -23.61 -8.51 -5.63
C LYS A 219 -22.76 -8.16 -4.41
N VAL A 220 -22.80 -8.99 -3.37
CA VAL A 220 -22.02 -8.80 -2.14
C VAL A 220 -21.05 -9.95 -2.00
N TRP A 221 -19.78 -9.63 -1.81
CA TRP A 221 -18.68 -10.58 -1.63
C TRP A 221 -18.05 -10.36 -0.27
N THR A 222 -17.73 -11.45 0.41
CA THR A 222 -17.10 -11.40 1.73
C THR A 222 -15.85 -12.24 1.75
N ILE A 223 -14.84 -11.80 2.51
CA ILE A 223 -13.69 -12.60 2.92
C ILE A 223 -13.61 -12.48 4.43
N ALA A 224 -13.72 -13.61 5.13
CA ALA A 224 -13.76 -13.63 6.59
C ALA A 224 -12.43 -13.17 7.19
N THR A 225 -11.31 -13.67 6.66
CA THR A 225 -9.98 -13.34 7.13
C THR A 225 -8.96 -13.45 6.00
N ILE A 226 -8.07 -12.48 5.92
CA ILE A 226 -6.85 -12.47 5.13
C ILE A 226 -5.68 -12.35 6.09
N LYS A 227 -4.62 -13.11 5.84
CA LYS A 227 -3.35 -13.05 6.57
C LYS A 227 -2.22 -12.78 5.60
N VAL A 228 -1.47 -11.72 5.84
CA VAL A 228 -0.26 -11.37 5.09
C VAL A 228 0.94 -11.65 5.99
N PRO A 229 1.86 -12.55 5.59
CA PRO A 229 3.00 -12.89 6.42
C PRO A 229 4.00 -11.73 6.50
N ALA A 230 4.80 -11.74 7.58
CA ALA A 230 5.96 -10.87 7.72
C ALA A 230 6.92 -11.02 6.52
N ILE A 231 7.39 -9.89 5.97
CA ILE A 231 8.50 -9.87 5.02
C ILE A 231 9.80 -10.04 5.82
N ARG A 232 10.25 -11.28 5.95
CA ARG A 232 11.58 -11.54 6.51
C ARG A 232 12.61 -11.21 5.45
N SER A 233 13.51 -10.27 5.74
CA SER A 233 14.71 -10.06 4.95
C SER A 233 15.45 -11.40 4.83
N SER A 234 15.76 -11.78 3.58
CA SER A 234 16.67 -12.88 3.27
C SER A 234 18.11 -12.46 3.53
#